data_AF-A0A2J8AJP8-F1
#
_entry.id   AF-A0A2J8AJP8-F1
#
_cell.length_a   1.000
_cell.length_b   1.000
_cell.length_c   1.000
_cell.angle_alpha   90.00
_cell.angle_beta   90.00
_cell.angle_gamma   90.00
#
_symmetry.space_group_name_H-M   'P 1'
#
loop_
_entity.id
_entity.type
_entity.pdbx_description
1 polymer ?
#
loop_
_entity_poly.entity_id
_entity_poly.type
_entity_poly.pdbx_seq_one_letter_code
_entity_poly.pdbx_strand_id
1 'polypeptide(L)'
;PGPRADSGLNPWHNMAAAAAPTATSTSAAANPDTPLSFFARQAQALADVPSYPKLLGFAGAIPFMTLTPAVVEAAGFPALVDYCAQAQLAYGGSVVTFLGAVHWGLAMSSTATAAAGSKAAGALNERYVWSVVPSLAVVPALLMHPAQGSFAISILLFINYLSDASYFRAGYLPRWYMSLRSYLTLLAVAGMLSTTAHYFKRDLDRARARMEADDAKRAARTEARASASGAAAAVASEMARK
;
A
#
# COMPACT_ATOMS: atom_id res chain seq x y z
N PRO A 1 -41.74 34.81 57.11
CA PRO A 1 -42.81 35.17 56.16
C PRO A 1 -42.26 35.24 54.73
N GLY A 2 -42.46 34.18 53.92
CA GLY A 2 -42.43 34.32 52.46
C GLY A 2 -43.70 35.07 51.96
N PRO A 3 -43.99 35.17 50.64
CA PRO A 3 -43.48 34.30 49.55
C PRO A 3 -43.35 34.94 48.12
N ARG A 4 -43.04 34.08 47.13
CA ARG A 4 -43.26 34.11 45.64
C ARG A 4 -42.29 34.94 44.78
N ALA A 5 -41.59 34.46 43.74
CA ALA A 5 -41.65 33.31 42.80
C ALA A 5 -42.60 33.46 41.59
N ASP A 6 -42.08 33.99 40.48
CA ASP A 6 -42.68 34.08 39.14
C ASP A 6 -41.52 34.27 38.14
N SER A 7 -40.85 33.24 37.60
CA SER A 7 -41.19 32.40 36.44
C SER A 7 -41.72 33.15 35.20
N GLY A 8 -40.84 33.94 34.56
CA GLY A 8 -41.02 34.45 33.20
C GLY A 8 -40.70 33.38 32.16
N LEU A 9 -41.74 32.65 31.74
CA LEU A 9 -41.74 31.63 30.69
C LEU A 9 -41.43 32.25 29.32
N ASN A 10 -40.47 31.66 28.60
CA ASN A 10 -40.15 31.98 27.21
C ASN A 10 -41.32 31.59 26.28
N PRO A 11 -41.79 32.46 25.37
CA PRO A 11 -43.08 32.35 24.71
C PRO A 11 -43.08 31.62 23.34
N TRP A 12 -42.32 30.53 23.18
CA TRP A 12 -42.27 29.81 21.89
C TRP A 12 -42.63 28.33 21.99
N HIS A 13 -43.76 28.04 22.61
CA HIS A 13 -44.44 26.76 22.48
C HIS A 13 -45.79 26.94 21.78
N ASN A 14 -45.98 26.15 20.73
CA ASN A 14 -47.25 25.71 20.13
C ASN A 14 -47.87 26.62 19.05
N MET A 15 -47.42 26.43 17.82
CA MET A 15 -48.32 26.46 16.67
C MET A 15 -48.27 25.13 15.92
N ALA A 16 -49.41 24.44 16.03
CA ALA A 16 -50.09 23.64 15.02
C ALA A 16 -49.39 22.40 14.43
N ALA A 17 -49.90 21.26 14.89
CA ALA A 17 -49.97 20.01 14.17
C ALA A 17 -50.53 20.17 12.75
N ALA A 18 -49.82 19.61 11.77
CA ALA A 18 -50.37 19.23 10.48
C ALA A 18 -49.86 17.82 10.15
N ALA A 19 -50.81 16.94 9.82
CA ALA A 19 -50.67 15.50 9.77
C ALA A 19 -49.64 15.03 8.73
N ALA A 20 -48.83 14.06 9.15
CA ALA A 20 -47.95 13.29 8.29
C ALA A 20 -48.75 12.36 7.35
N PRO A 21 -48.37 12.23 6.06
CA PRO A 21 -48.68 11.02 5.32
C PRO A 21 -47.72 9.91 5.79
N THR A 22 -48.29 8.90 6.43
CA THR A 22 -47.64 7.66 6.85
C THR A 22 -47.13 6.91 5.61
N ALA A 23 -45.89 7.19 5.20
CA ALA A 23 -45.16 6.32 4.30
C ALA A 23 -44.66 5.13 5.13
N THR A 24 -45.38 4.02 5.04
CA THR A 24 -44.94 2.71 5.53
C THR A 24 -43.73 2.28 4.69
N SER A 25 -42.56 2.84 4.95
CA SER A 25 -41.32 2.18 4.58
C SER A 25 -41.18 1.01 5.53
N THR A 26 -41.47 -0.19 5.03
CA THR A 26 -41.03 -1.44 5.65
C THR A 26 -39.49 -1.45 5.62
N SER A 27 -38.88 -0.67 6.51
CA SER A 27 -37.50 -0.87 6.91
C SER A 27 -37.53 -2.23 7.60
N ALA A 28 -37.13 -3.26 6.87
CA ALA A 28 -36.75 -4.53 7.46
C ALA A 28 -35.67 -4.19 8.48
N ALA A 29 -36.10 -4.00 9.74
CA ALA A 29 -35.22 -3.73 10.85
C ALA A 29 -34.22 -4.88 10.89
N ALA A 30 -33.00 -4.60 10.45
CA ALA A 30 -31.91 -5.55 10.50
C ALA A 30 -31.80 -5.98 11.97
N ASN A 31 -32.02 -7.26 12.21
CA ASN A 31 -32.05 -7.85 13.54
C ASN A 31 -30.71 -7.52 14.23
N PRO A 32 -30.69 -6.77 15.35
CA PRO A 32 -29.46 -6.26 15.97
C PRO A 32 -28.51 -7.38 16.42
N ASP A 33 -29.03 -8.61 16.51
CA ASP A 33 -28.30 -9.81 16.95
C ASP A 33 -27.71 -10.63 15.80
N THR A 34 -27.85 -10.17 14.54
CA THR A 34 -27.20 -10.87 13.42
C THR A 34 -25.70 -10.59 13.49
N PRO A 35 -24.82 -11.59 13.66
CA PRO A 35 -23.39 -11.35 13.64
C PRO A 35 -23.03 -10.81 12.25
N LEU A 36 -22.70 -9.52 12.19
CA LEU A 36 -22.27 -8.86 10.97
C LEU A 36 -21.14 -9.66 10.33
N SER A 37 -21.20 -9.91 9.02
CA SER A 37 -20.11 -10.56 8.30
C SER A 37 -18.80 -9.77 8.45
N PHE A 38 -17.65 -10.42 8.23
CA PHE A 38 -16.35 -9.73 8.29
C PHE A 38 -16.33 -8.45 7.45
N PHE A 39 -16.85 -8.53 6.21
CA PHE A 39 -16.94 -7.39 5.30
C PHE A 39 -17.92 -6.31 5.79
N ALA A 40 -19.07 -6.69 6.36
CA ALA A 40 -20.02 -5.72 6.91
C ALA A 40 -19.42 -4.97 8.12
N ARG A 41 -18.71 -5.67 9.00
CA ARG A 41 -17.98 -5.05 10.11
C ARG A 41 -16.88 -4.09 9.63
N GLN A 42 -16.18 -4.47 8.57
CA GLN A 42 -15.13 -3.64 7.97
C GLN A 42 -15.70 -2.38 7.32
N ALA A 43 -16.82 -2.51 6.60
CA ALA A 43 -17.52 -1.40 5.96
C ALA A 43 -18.09 -0.41 7.00
N GLN A 44 -18.68 -0.93 8.09
CA GLN A 44 -19.18 -0.09 9.18
C GLN A 44 -18.03 0.65 9.89
N ALA A 45 -16.93 -0.06 10.18
CA ALA A 45 -15.75 0.58 10.77
C ALA A 45 -15.11 1.63 9.86
N LEU A 46 -15.26 1.51 8.53
CA LEU A 46 -14.85 2.54 7.57
C LEU A 46 -15.85 3.71 7.54
N ALA A 47 -17.14 3.47 7.74
CA ALA A 47 -18.15 4.51 7.89
C ALA A 47 -17.84 5.39 9.12
N ASP A 48 -17.42 4.77 10.23
CA ASP A 48 -17.05 5.43 11.49
C ASP A 48 -15.75 6.24 11.42
N VAL A 49 -14.97 6.13 10.34
CA VAL A 49 -13.74 6.93 10.16
C VAL A 49 -14.11 8.40 9.97
N PRO A 50 -13.49 9.33 10.72
CA PRO A 50 -13.68 10.76 10.51
C PRO A 50 -13.37 11.19 9.06
N SER A 51 -14.14 12.15 8.54
CA SER A 51 -14.11 12.50 7.11
C SER A 51 -12.72 12.92 6.59
N TYR A 52 -11.97 13.70 7.39
CA TYR A 52 -10.64 14.19 6.99
C TYR A 52 -9.59 13.06 6.86
N PRO A 53 -9.37 12.19 7.87
CA PRO A 53 -8.52 11.00 7.71
C PRO A 53 -8.88 10.11 6.53
N LYS A 54 -10.17 9.92 6.27
CA LYS A 54 -10.66 9.14 5.14
C LYS A 54 -10.25 9.79 3.81
N LEU A 55 -10.56 11.07 3.63
CA LEU A 55 -10.25 11.82 2.42
C LEU A 55 -8.73 11.87 2.17
N LEU A 56 -7.95 12.27 3.19
CA LEU A 56 -6.50 12.39 3.07
C LEU A 56 -5.83 11.03 2.88
N GLY A 57 -6.32 9.99 3.55
CA GLY A 57 -5.82 8.63 3.40
C GLY A 57 -5.99 8.11 1.98
N PHE A 58 -7.21 8.19 1.43
CA PHE A 58 -7.46 7.75 0.05
C PHE A 58 -6.82 8.65 -0.99
N ALA A 59 -6.73 9.97 -0.75
CA ALA A 59 -5.96 10.87 -1.61
C ALA A 59 -4.48 10.47 -1.65
N GLY A 60 -3.90 10.07 -0.52
CA GLY A 60 -2.54 9.52 -0.43
C GLY A 60 -2.37 8.15 -1.10
N ALA A 61 -3.44 7.41 -1.38
CA ALA A 61 -3.35 6.17 -2.16
C ALA A 61 -3.22 6.40 -3.67
N ILE A 62 -3.60 7.59 -4.16
CA ILE A 62 -3.61 7.92 -5.59
C ILE A 62 -2.21 7.78 -6.21
N PRO A 63 -1.13 8.36 -5.65
CA PRO A 63 0.18 8.28 -6.28
C PRO A 63 0.73 6.84 -6.36
N PHE A 64 0.37 5.96 -5.43
CA PHE A 64 0.74 4.54 -5.52
C PHE A 64 0.15 3.85 -6.75
N MET A 65 -1.05 4.25 -7.16
CA MET A 65 -1.74 3.68 -8.32
C MET A 65 -1.31 4.36 -9.62
N THR A 66 -1.27 5.69 -9.64
CA THR A 66 -1.06 6.46 -10.87
C THR A 66 0.38 6.47 -11.36
N LEU A 67 1.35 6.38 -10.45
CA LEU A 67 2.78 6.35 -10.82
C LEU A 67 3.29 4.94 -11.19
N THR A 68 2.42 3.93 -11.14
CA THR A 68 2.78 2.56 -11.53
C THR A 68 3.18 2.51 -13.01
N PRO A 69 4.30 1.87 -13.39
CA PRO A 69 4.77 1.75 -14.77
C PRO A 69 3.71 1.34 -15.78
N ALA A 70 2.90 0.33 -15.45
CA ALA A 70 1.84 -0.17 -16.32
C ALA A 70 0.78 0.90 -16.64
N VAL A 71 0.46 1.76 -15.66
CA VAL A 71 -0.50 2.86 -15.83
C VAL A 71 0.11 3.97 -16.67
N VAL A 72 1.37 4.31 -16.42
CA VAL A 72 2.10 5.35 -17.16
C VAL A 72 2.31 4.96 -18.64
N GLU A 73 2.61 3.69 -18.90
CA GLU A 73 2.67 3.14 -20.26
C GLU A 73 1.30 3.18 -20.95
N ALA A 74 0.25 2.73 -20.26
CA ALA A 74 -1.12 2.76 -20.80
C ALA A 74 -1.62 4.19 -21.07
N ALA A 75 -1.12 5.18 -20.30
CA ALA A 75 -1.40 6.59 -20.52
C ALA A 75 -0.63 7.21 -21.70
N GLY A 76 0.26 6.45 -22.36
CA GLY A 76 0.98 6.90 -23.54
C GLY A 76 2.31 7.63 -23.27
N PHE A 77 2.89 7.48 -22.07
CA PHE A 77 4.13 8.16 -21.67
C PHE A 77 5.29 7.18 -21.38
N PRO A 78 5.70 6.33 -22.34
CA PRO A 78 6.71 5.28 -22.10
C PRO A 78 8.08 5.85 -21.69
N ALA A 79 8.44 7.06 -22.12
CA ALA A 79 9.70 7.70 -21.76
C ALA A 79 9.79 8.12 -20.29
N LEU A 80 8.64 8.25 -19.60
CA LEU A 80 8.58 8.70 -18.21
C LEU A 80 8.50 7.54 -17.21
N VAL A 81 8.40 6.29 -17.69
CA VAL A 81 8.13 5.11 -16.86
C VAL A 81 9.14 4.95 -15.73
N ASP A 82 10.43 5.03 -16.04
CA ASP A 82 11.50 4.85 -15.04
C ASP A 82 11.52 5.99 -14.02
N TYR A 83 11.25 7.22 -14.47
CA TYR A 83 11.14 8.38 -13.58
C TYR A 83 9.93 8.25 -12.64
N CYS A 84 8.77 7.88 -13.18
CA CYS A 84 7.55 7.66 -12.38
C CYS A 84 7.72 6.50 -11.39
N ALA A 85 8.38 5.41 -11.79
CA ALA A 85 8.69 4.29 -10.89
C ALA A 85 9.57 4.74 -9.72
N GLN A 86 10.60 5.56 -10.00
CA GLN A 86 11.47 6.09 -8.96
C GLN A 86 10.73 7.10 -8.06
N ALA A 87 9.85 7.93 -8.63
CA ALA A 87 9.00 8.84 -7.88
C ALA A 87 8.00 8.08 -6.99
N GLN A 88 7.41 7.00 -7.49
CA GLN A 88 6.55 6.10 -6.72
C GLN A 88 7.32 5.49 -5.56
N LEU A 89 8.53 4.97 -5.82
CA LEU A 89 9.41 4.41 -4.80
C LEU A 89 9.75 5.42 -3.70
N ALA A 90 10.16 6.63 -4.08
CA ALA A 90 10.43 7.73 -3.14
C ALA A 90 9.18 8.10 -2.32
N TYR A 91 8.01 8.17 -2.98
CA TYR A 91 6.74 8.42 -2.32
C TYR A 91 6.41 7.33 -1.30
N GLY A 92 6.55 6.06 -1.66
CA GLY A 92 6.37 4.93 -0.76
C GLY A 92 7.29 4.98 0.45
N GLY A 93 8.57 5.35 0.24
CA GLY A 93 9.53 5.57 1.32
C GLY A 93 9.11 6.70 2.28
N SER A 94 8.56 7.80 1.75
CA SER A 94 8.05 8.91 2.56
C SER A 94 6.86 8.48 3.43
N VAL A 95 5.96 7.65 2.89
CA VAL A 95 4.81 7.11 3.62
C VAL A 95 5.25 6.14 4.71
N VAL A 96 6.19 5.24 4.43
CA VAL A 96 6.78 4.34 5.44
C VAL A 96 7.42 5.13 6.58
N THR A 97 8.11 6.22 6.27
CA THR A 97 8.72 7.12 7.28
C THR A 97 7.64 7.82 8.11
N PHE A 98 6.60 8.34 7.47
CA PHE A 98 5.46 8.98 8.15
C PHE A 98 4.75 8.02 9.11
N LEU A 99 4.57 6.75 8.72
CA LEU A 99 3.98 5.71 9.58
C LEU A 99 4.83 5.42 10.83
N GLY A 100 6.16 5.46 10.69
CA GLY A 100 7.07 5.42 11.83
C GLY A 100 6.77 6.55 12.84
N ALA A 101 6.60 7.78 12.35
CA ALA A 101 6.37 8.96 13.19
C ALA A 101 5.08 8.89 14.05
N VAL A 102 4.06 8.15 13.62
CA VAL A 102 2.82 7.94 14.40
C VAL A 102 3.12 7.35 15.79
N HIS A 103 4.15 6.52 15.90
CA HIS A 103 4.55 5.88 17.15
C HIS A 103 5.14 6.87 18.17
N TRP A 104 5.77 7.97 17.72
CA TRP A 104 6.14 9.08 18.62
C TRP A 104 4.91 9.77 19.19
N GLY A 105 3.94 10.11 18.32
CA GLY A 105 2.70 10.75 18.76
C GLY A 105 1.96 9.91 19.81
N LEU A 106 1.90 8.59 19.59
CA LEU A 106 1.29 7.66 20.53
C LEU A 106 2.11 7.53 21.84
N ALA A 107 3.44 7.48 21.75
CA ALA A 107 4.32 7.44 22.91
C ALA A 107 4.16 8.70 23.78
N MET A 108 4.16 9.89 23.16
CA MET A 108 3.98 11.17 23.86
C MET A 108 2.60 11.28 24.53
N SER A 109 1.54 10.86 23.83
CA SER A 109 0.18 10.85 24.39
C SER A 109 0.04 9.89 25.56
N SER A 110 0.77 8.77 25.57
CA SER A 110 0.71 7.79 26.65
C SER A 110 1.59 8.17 27.84
N THR A 111 2.72 8.86 27.62
CA THR A 111 3.50 9.46 28.71
C THR A 111 2.74 10.54 29.48
N ALA A 112 1.87 11.31 28.81
CA ALA A 112 1.04 12.31 29.48
C ALA A 112 0.01 11.70 30.45
N THR A 113 -0.35 10.43 30.25
CA THR A 113 -1.35 9.70 31.03
C THR A 113 -0.78 8.66 32.00
N ALA A 114 0.53 8.33 31.90
CA ALA A 114 1.13 7.25 32.68
C ALA A 114 1.83 7.77 33.95
N ALA A 115 1.52 7.17 35.10
CA ALA A 115 2.25 7.40 36.35
C ALA A 115 3.72 6.91 36.20
N ALA A 116 4.68 7.77 36.55
CA ALA A 116 6.10 7.50 36.44
C ALA A 116 6.50 6.23 37.22
N GLY A 117 7.14 5.26 36.55
CA GLY A 117 7.80 4.12 37.21
C GLY A 117 7.22 2.71 36.97
N SER A 118 6.14 2.53 36.20
CA SER A 118 5.62 1.19 35.90
C SER A 118 6.31 0.53 34.68
N LYS A 119 6.09 -0.78 34.47
CA LYS A 119 6.47 -1.54 33.24
C LYS A 119 6.06 -0.84 31.93
N ALA A 120 5.15 0.14 31.99
CA ALA A 120 4.81 1.00 30.88
C ALA A 120 5.98 1.85 30.35
N ALA A 121 6.98 2.20 31.18
CA ALA A 121 8.14 2.98 30.76
C ALA A 121 9.04 2.24 29.74
N GLY A 122 9.23 0.93 29.89
CA GLY A 122 9.98 0.10 28.93
C GLY A 122 9.27 0.02 27.57
N ALA A 123 7.95 -0.18 27.58
CA ALA A 123 7.11 -0.21 26.38
C ALA A 123 7.02 1.13 25.64
N LEU A 124 7.43 2.24 26.27
CA LEU A 124 7.54 3.56 25.64
C LEU A 124 8.85 3.72 24.87
N ASN A 125 9.97 3.22 25.42
CA ASN A 125 11.27 3.24 24.75
C ASN A 125 11.26 2.41 23.45
N GLU A 126 10.60 1.24 23.48
CA GLU A 126 10.41 0.41 22.28
C GLU A 126 9.65 1.15 21.16
N ARG A 127 8.69 2.01 21.49
CA ARG A 127 7.96 2.82 20.49
C ARG A 127 8.82 3.89 19.85
N TYR A 128 9.68 4.54 20.64
CA TYR A 128 10.63 5.51 20.11
C TYR A 128 11.61 4.84 19.15
N VAL A 129 12.13 3.66 19.49
CA VAL A 129 12.99 2.89 18.58
C VAL A 129 12.22 2.50 17.31
N TRP A 130 11.02 1.93 17.46
CA TRP A 130 10.22 1.47 16.32
C TRP A 130 9.84 2.59 15.35
N SER A 131 9.73 3.82 15.80
CA SER A 131 9.42 4.93 14.90
C SER A 131 10.53 5.28 13.91
N VAL A 132 11.79 5.03 14.28
CA VAL A 132 12.97 5.40 13.50
C VAL A 132 13.39 4.25 12.59
N VAL A 133 13.19 3.01 13.03
CA VAL A 133 13.56 1.80 12.28
C VAL A 133 13.00 1.78 10.85
N PRO A 134 11.71 2.04 10.58
CA PRO A 134 11.17 2.12 9.23
C PRO A 134 11.83 3.21 8.39
N SER A 135 12.09 4.39 8.96
CA SER A 135 12.74 5.50 8.25
C SER A 135 14.17 5.14 7.84
N LEU A 136 14.93 4.48 8.71
CA LEU A 136 16.28 4.01 8.40
C LEU A 136 16.26 2.89 7.37
N ALA A 137 15.28 1.98 7.44
CA ALA A 137 15.13 0.88 6.50
C ALA A 137 14.72 1.34 5.08
N VAL A 138 14.10 2.52 4.95
CA VAL A 138 13.79 3.12 3.64
C VAL A 138 15.05 3.52 2.88
N VAL A 139 16.09 4.00 3.55
CA VAL A 139 17.33 4.46 2.90
C VAL A 139 17.94 3.41 1.96
N PRO A 140 18.25 2.17 2.42
CA PRO A 140 18.77 1.15 1.51
C PRO A 140 17.76 0.75 0.43
N ALA A 141 16.45 0.79 0.71
CA ALA A 141 15.42 0.49 -0.29
C ALA A 141 15.39 1.52 -1.43
N LEU A 142 15.64 2.80 -1.16
CA LEU A 142 15.70 3.86 -2.17
C LEU A 142 16.97 3.81 -3.03
N LEU A 143 18.04 3.19 -2.52
CA LEU A 143 19.30 3.01 -3.26
C LEU A 143 19.26 1.80 -4.20
N MET A 144 18.26 0.93 -4.08
CA MET A 144 18.07 -0.23 -4.94
C MET A 144 17.43 0.17 -6.29
N HIS A 145 17.50 -0.75 -7.26
CA HIS A 145 16.78 -0.59 -8.52
C HIS A 145 15.25 -0.56 -8.27
N PRO A 146 14.45 0.18 -9.07
CA PRO A 146 13.01 0.39 -8.80
C PRO A 146 12.22 -0.89 -8.47
N ALA A 147 12.54 -2.01 -9.15
CA ALA A 147 11.91 -3.31 -8.91
C ALA A 147 12.13 -3.84 -7.49
N GLN A 148 13.40 -3.86 -7.05
CA GLN A 148 13.84 -4.35 -5.75
C GLN A 148 13.45 -3.39 -4.63
N GLY A 149 13.62 -2.09 -4.87
CA GLY A 149 13.21 -1.05 -3.93
C GLY A 149 11.70 -1.09 -3.65
N SER A 150 10.87 -1.21 -4.69
CA SER A 150 9.40 -1.28 -4.54
C SER A 150 8.97 -2.53 -3.77
N PHE A 151 9.67 -3.66 -3.98
CA PHE A 151 9.44 -4.88 -3.21
C PHE A 151 9.83 -4.70 -1.74
N ALA A 152 10.98 -4.10 -1.47
CA ALA A 152 11.44 -3.79 -0.11
C ALA A 152 10.46 -2.84 0.61
N ILE A 153 10.00 -1.78 -0.05
CA ILE A 153 8.96 -0.88 0.49
C ILE A 153 7.65 -1.62 0.75
N SER A 154 7.23 -2.54 -0.12
CA SER A 154 6.03 -3.38 0.12
C SER A 154 6.15 -4.18 1.41
N ILE A 155 7.32 -4.79 1.64
CA ILE A 155 7.61 -5.53 2.87
C ILE A 155 7.58 -4.58 4.08
N LEU A 156 8.21 -3.41 3.99
CA LEU A 156 8.22 -2.44 5.08
C LEU A 156 6.82 -1.90 5.41
N LEU A 157 5.96 -1.69 4.41
CA LEU A 157 4.56 -1.32 4.61
C LEU A 157 3.80 -2.42 5.36
N PHE A 158 4.04 -3.68 5.02
CA PHE A 158 3.45 -4.82 5.70
C PHE A 158 3.94 -4.98 7.14
N ILE A 159 5.25 -4.83 7.36
CA ILE A 159 5.85 -4.84 8.70
C ILE A 159 5.26 -3.73 9.59
N ASN A 160 5.12 -2.51 9.07
CA ASN A 160 4.45 -1.42 9.79
C ASN A 160 3.00 -1.76 10.12
N TYR A 161 2.26 -2.37 9.18
CA TYR A 161 0.88 -2.81 9.44
C TYR A 161 0.80 -3.86 10.55
N LEU A 162 1.72 -4.83 10.58
CA LEU A 162 1.78 -5.82 11.66
C LEU A 162 2.10 -5.19 13.01
N SER A 163 2.98 -4.18 13.02
CA SER A 163 3.28 -3.40 14.21
C SER A 163 2.05 -2.64 14.70
N ASP A 164 1.37 -1.89 13.83
CA ASP A 164 0.10 -1.22 14.10
C ASP A 164 -0.94 -2.22 14.67
N ALA A 165 -1.00 -3.44 14.14
CA ALA A 165 -1.91 -4.49 14.61
C ALA A 165 -1.54 -5.05 15.99
N SER A 166 -0.25 -5.09 16.32
CA SER A 166 0.21 -5.39 17.68
C SER A 166 -0.26 -4.32 18.66
N TYR A 167 -0.11 -3.04 18.32
CA TYR A 167 -0.54 -1.93 19.17
C TYR A 167 -2.06 -1.81 19.30
N PHE A 168 -2.79 -2.14 18.24
CA PHE A 168 -4.25 -2.26 18.29
C PHE A 168 -4.70 -3.34 19.28
N ARG A 169 -4.08 -4.54 19.23
CA ARG A 169 -4.38 -5.62 20.18
C ARG A 169 -4.04 -5.25 21.63
N ALA A 170 -3.06 -4.39 21.82
CA ALA A 170 -2.71 -3.86 23.13
C ALA A 170 -3.57 -2.66 23.57
N GLY A 171 -4.60 -2.29 22.80
CA GLY A 171 -5.62 -1.30 23.18
C GLY A 171 -5.25 0.16 22.92
N TYR A 172 -4.16 0.43 22.20
CA TYR A 172 -3.66 1.80 22.00
C TYR A 172 -4.23 2.51 20.77
N LEU A 173 -4.80 1.76 19.83
CA LEU A 173 -5.33 2.31 18.58
C LEU A 173 -6.83 2.04 18.46
N PRO A 174 -7.61 2.99 17.91
CA PRO A 174 -9.03 2.77 17.69
C PRO A 174 -9.28 1.83 16.50
N ARG A 175 -10.43 1.14 16.50
CA ARG A 175 -10.78 0.16 15.46
C ARG A 175 -10.92 0.77 14.06
N TRP A 176 -11.40 2.01 13.96
CA TRP A 176 -11.54 2.73 12.69
C TRP A 176 -10.18 2.97 12.02
N TYR A 177 -9.11 3.21 12.81
CA TYR A 177 -7.76 3.43 12.29
C TYR A 177 -7.25 2.18 11.58
N MET A 178 -7.35 1.02 12.22
CA MET A 178 -6.91 -0.25 11.62
C MET A 178 -7.69 -0.60 10.36
N SER A 179 -8.97 -0.24 10.33
CA SER A 179 -9.82 -0.51 9.17
C SER A 179 -9.43 0.35 7.97
N LEU A 180 -9.19 1.64 8.19
CA LEU A 180 -8.64 2.52 7.15
C LEU A 180 -7.24 2.04 6.72
N ARG A 181 -6.37 1.76 7.69
CA ARG A 181 -4.98 1.35 7.47
C ARG A 181 -4.88 0.08 6.63
N SER A 182 -5.78 -0.89 6.81
CA SER A 182 -5.79 -2.11 5.99
C SER A 182 -6.08 -1.84 4.52
N TYR A 183 -7.05 -0.97 4.20
CA TYR A 183 -7.36 -0.61 2.81
C TYR A 183 -6.20 0.16 2.17
N LEU A 184 -5.64 1.14 2.88
CA LEU A 184 -4.53 1.94 2.37
C LEU A 184 -3.27 1.10 2.17
N THR A 185 -2.96 0.19 3.10
CA THR A 185 -1.81 -0.73 2.97
C THR A 185 -2.01 -1.66 1.78
N LEU A 186 -3.22 -2.20 1.60
CA LEU A 186 -3.52 -3.08 0.48
C LEU A 186 -3.34 -2.36 -0.86
N LEU A 187 -3.85 -1.12 -0.97
CA LEU A 187 -3.64 -0.30 -2.17
C LEU A 187 -2.15 0.00 -2.37
N ALA A 188 -1.46 0.51 -1.35
CA ALA A 188 -0.04 0.85 -1.46
C ALA A 188 0.83 -0.36 -1.87
N VAL A 189 0.62 -1.52 -1.24
CA VAL A 189 1.32 -2.77 -1.56
C VAL A 189 0.96 -3.26 -2.96
N ALA A 190 -0.30 -3.21 -3.36
CA ALA A 190 -0.70 -3.61 -4.71
C ALA A 190 -0.02 -2.75 -5.79
N GLY A 191 0.04 -1.42 -5.59
CA GLY A 191 0.73 -0.51 -6.50
C GLY A 191 2.23 -0.80 -6.58
N MET A 192 2.88 -1.01 -5.44
CA MET A 192 4.31 -1.31 -5.38
C MET A 192 4.67 -2.66 -5.98
N LEU A 193 3.87 -3.70 -5.70
CA LEU A 193 4.07 -5.02 -6.28
C LEU A 193 3.77 -5.02 -7.79
N SER A 194 2.84 -4.20 -8.26
CA SER A 194 2.61 -4.01 -9.70
C SER A 194 3.87 -3.46 -10.39
N THR A 195 4.52 -2.46 -9.80
CA THR A 195 5.81 -1.93 -10.27
C THR A 195 6.89 -3.00 -10.28
N THR A 196 7.05 -3.73 -9.18
CA THR A 196 7.98 -4.87 -9.11
C THR A 196 7.71 -5.90 -10.21
N ALA A 197 6.48 -6.36 -10.36
CA ALA A 197 6.09 -7.35 -11.36
C ALA A 197 6.33 -6.87 -12.80
N HIS A 198 6.08 -5.60 -13.08
CA HIS A 198 6.34 -4.99 -14.39
C HIS A 198 7.82 -5.10 -14.79
N TYR A 199 8.73 -4.72 -13.89
CA TYR A 199 10.17 -4.82 -14.18
C TYR A 199 10.65 -6.27 -14.25
N PHE A 200 10.17 -7.15 -13.37
CA PHE A 200 10.50 -8.59 -13.44
C PHE A 200 10.11 -9.20 -14.78
N LYS A 201 8.91 -8.87 -15.29
CA LYS A 201 8.48 -9.34 -16.61
C LYS A 201 9.41 -8.82 -17.71
N ARG A 202 9.76 -7.53 -17.70
CA ARG A 202 10.68 -6.92 -18.67
C ARG A 202 12.06 -7.57 -18.66
N ASP A 203 12.57 -7.93 -17.48
CA ASP A 203 13.87 -8.58 -17.36
C ASP A 203 13.85 -10.03 -17.83
N LEU A 204 12.75 -10.76 -17.59
CA LEU A 204 12.54 -12.09 -18.16
C LEU A 204 12.45 -12.07 -19.69
N ASP A 205 11.70 -11.12 -20.25
CA ASP A 205 11.57 -10.96 -21.71
C ASP A 205 12.93 -10.63 -22.35
N ARG A 206 13.72 -9.75 -21.71
CA ARG A 206 15.09 -9.43 -22.14
C ARG A 206 16.02 -10.64 -22.04
N ALA A 207 15.92 -11.43 -20.98
CA ALA A 207 16.74 -12.63 -20.81
C ALA A 207 16.41 -13.68 -21.87
N ARG A 208 15.12 -13.90 -22.16
CA ARG A 208 14.65 -14.80 -23.21
C ARG A 208 15.16 -14.40 -24.60
N ALA A 209 15.03 -13.12 -24.96
CA ALA A 209 15.51 -12.62 -26.25
C ALA A 209 17.04 -12.78 -26.42
N ARG A 210 17.81 -12.65 -25.33
CA ARG A 210 19.26 -12.90 -25.35
C ARG A 210 19.58 -14.37 -25.60
N MET A 211 18.86 -15.30 -24.97
CA MET A 211 19.04 -16.74 -25.20
C MET A 211 18.72 -17.12 -26.65
N GLU A 212 17.60 -16.62 -27.19
CA GLU A 212 17.20 -16.86 -28.59
C GLU A 212 18.25 -16.32 -29.58
N ALA A 213 18.82 -15.15 -29.31
CA ALA A 213 19.88 -14.56 -30.14
C ALA A 213 21.20 -15.36 -30.08
N ASP A 214 21.56 -15.90 -28.91
CA ASP A 214 22.76 -16.71 -28.74
C ASP A 214 22.61 -18.10 -29.40
N ASP A 215 21.42 -18.70 -29.33
CA ASP A 215 21.11 -19.96 -30.02
C ASP A 215 21.12 -19.79 -31.54
N ALA A 216 20.57 -18.69 -32.06
CA ALA A 216 20.64 -18.36 -33.49
C ALA A 216 22.09 -18.20 -33.97
N LYS A 217 22.95 -17.53 -33.19
CA LYS A 217 24.39 -17.41 -33.49
C LYS A 217 25.11 -18.76 -33.46
N ARG A 218 24.76 -19.63 -32.51
CA ARG A 218 25.34 -20.99 -32.42
C ARG A 218 24.93 -21.87 -33.61
N ALA A 219 23.66 -21.79 -34.04
CA ALA A 219 23.17 -22.47 -35.23
C ALA A 219 23.92 -22.00 -36.48
N ALA A 220 23.99 -20.68 -36.71
CA ALA A 220 24.70 -20.11 -37.85
C ALA A 220 26.19 -20.49 -37.88
N ARG A 221 26.87 -20.50 -36.72
CA ARG A 221 28.28 -20.93 -36.62
C ARG A 221 28.45 -22.42 -36.97
N THR A 222 27.48 -23.25 -36.59
CA THR A 222 27.50 -24.69 -36.87
C THR A 222 27.27 -24.96 -38.35
N GLU A 223 26.31 -24.27 -38.97
CA GLU A 223 26.06 -24.31 -40.42
C GLU A 223 27.28 -23.85 -41.21
N ALA A 224 27.89 -22.71 -40.84
CA ALA A 224 29.10 -22.21 -41.49
C ALA A 224 30.27 -23.22 -41.41
N ARG A 225 30.44 -23.89 -40.26
CA ARG A 225 31.46 -24.93 -40.08
C ARG A 225 31.16 -26.18 -40.92
N ALA A 226 29.89 -26.57 -41.03
CA ALA A 226 29.46 -27.68 -41.87
C ALA A 226 29.71 -27.39 -43.36
N SER A 227 29.35 -26.19 -43.84
CA SER A 227 29.62 -25.75 -45.22
C SER A 227 31.11 -25.71 -45.52
N ALA A 228 31.94 -25.18 -44.61
CA ALA A 228 33.39 -25.14 -44.77
C ALA A 228 34.01 -26.55 -44.82
N SER A 229 33.56 -27.47 -43.95
CA SER A 229 34.00 -28.86 -43.97
C SER A 229 33.60 -29.58 -45.26
N GLY A 230 32.37 -29.34 -45.77
CA GLY A 230 31.89 -29.92 -47.02
C GLY A 230 32.69 -29.41 -48.23
N ALA A 231 32.99 -28.11 -48.28
CA ALA A 231 33.81 -27.52 -49.33
C ALA A 231 35.24 -28.10 -49.34
N ALA A 232 35.86 -28.25 -48.17
CA ALA A 232 37.20 -28.85 -48.06
C ALA A 232 37.23 -30.31 -48.54
N ALA A 233 36.22 -31.11 -48.19
CA ALA A 233 36.11 -32.50 -48.64
C ALA A 233 35.94 -32.63 -50.16
N ALA A 234 35.16 -31.74 -50.78
CA ALA A 234 34.98 -31.71 -52.23
C ALA A 234 36.29 -31.43 -52.97
N VAL A 235 37.08 -30.45 -52.51
CA VAL A 235 38.40 -30.13 -53.10
C VAL A 235 39.36 -31.31 -53.01
N ALA A 236 39.39 -32.00 -51.87
CA ALA A 236 40.25 -33.16 -51.69
C ALA A 236 39.89 -34.31 -52.65
N SER A 237 38.59 -34.57 -52.87
CA SER A 237 38.13 -35.60 -53.82
C SER A 237 38.47 -35.26 -55.28
N GLU A 238 38.41 -33.98 -55.65
CA GLU A 238 38.78 -33.52 -57.00
C GLU A 238 40.27 -33.76 -57.27
N MET A 239 41.14 -33.44 -56.30
CA MET A 239 42.58 -33.66 -56.41
C MET A 239 42.95 -35.14 -56.52
N ALA A 240 42.24 -36.04 -55.83
CA ALA A 240 42.50 -37.47 -55.87
C ALA A 240 42.08 -38.16 -57.18
N ARG A 241 41.26 -37.50 -58.01
CA ARG A 241 40.81 -38.03 -59.32
C ARG A 241 41.75 -37.67 -60.47
N LYS A 242 42.65 -36.71 -60.30
CA LYS A 242 43.64 -36.29 -61.29
C LYS A 242 44.95 -37.02 -61.09
#